data_AF-A0A2S8BRM5-F1
#
_entry.id   AF-A0A2S8BRM5-F1
#
_cell.length_a   1.000
_cell.length_b   1.000
_cell.length_c   1.000
_cell.angle_alpha   90.00
_cell.angle_beta   90.00
_cell.angle_gamma   90.00
#
_symmetry.space_group_name_H-M   'P 1'
#
loop_
_entity.id
_entity.type
_entity.pdbx_description
1 polymer ?
#
loop_
_entity_poly.entity_id
_entity_poly.type
_entity_poly.pdbx_seq_one_letter_code
_entity_poly.pdbx_strand_id
1 'polypeptide(L)'
;MRTDLCDRFGIDYPIFVFTPSEKVAAAVSRAGGLGVLGCVRFNEADDLEAVLSWMDANTGGKPYGVDIVMPAKVPTEGAAPDLDKLIPAAHRAFVDKTLADLGVPPLPADEQKSAGVLGWLHSVARSHVEVALRHPIKLIANALGSPPTDVINQAHEAGVPVAALAGSAKHALRHVDNGVDIVVAQGYEAGGHTGEIGSMVLWPEIVDALAGRARCWPPAGSAPAGRSRRRWRWARPGCGWARRSSPPPSTTWAPGNPGCR
;
A
#
# COMPACT_ATOMS: atom_id res chain seq x y z
N MET A 1 -24.26 5.87 -1.84
CA MET A 1 -23.61 6.15 -3.14
C MET A 1 -22.92 4.87 -3.58
N ARG A 2 -23.47 4.15 -4.56
CA ARG A 2 -22.89 2.91 -5.10
C ARG A 2 -22.26 3.21 -6.46
N THR A 3 -21.13 2.58 -6.77
CA THR A 3 -20.36 2.80 -8.01
C THR A 3 -19.95 1.46 -8.62
N ASP A 4 -19.45 1.45 -9.86
CA ASP A 4 -18.94 0.24 -10.50
C ASP A 4 -17.83 -0.45 -9.69
N LEU A 5 -17.06 0.30 -8.89
CA LEU A 5 -16.07 -0.26 -7.95
C LEU A 5 -16.75 -1.06 -6.83
N CYS A 6 -17.92 -0.64 -6.36
CA CYS A 6 -18.69 -1.39 -5.37
C CYS A 6 -19.06 -2.77 -5.90
N ASP A 7 -19.55 -2.83 -7.15
CA ASP A 7 -19.93 -4.09 -7.80
C ASP A 7 -18.70 -4.95 -8.12
N ARG A 8 -17.62 -4.34 -8.62
CA ARG A 8 -16.36 -5.04 -8.94
C ARG A 8 -15.73 -5.72 -7.72
N PHE A 9 -15.70 -5.03 -6.58
CA PHE A 9 -15.04 -5.53 -5.37
C PHE A 9 -15.97 -6.23 -4.39
N GLY A 10 -17.29 -6.18 -4.59
CA GLY A 10 -18.27 -6.74 -3.65
C GLY A 10 -18.36 -5.96 -2.34
N ILE A 11 -18.22 -4.63 -2.41
CA ILE A 11 -18.26 -3.70 -1.27
C ILE A 11 -19.51 -2.82 -1.31
N ASP A 12 -19.91 -2.27 -0.16
CA ASP A 12 -21.11 -1.45 -0.02
C ASP A 12 -20.81 0.03 -0.30
N TYR A 13 -19.61 0.48 0.07
CA TYR A 13 -19.12 1.84 -0.10
C TYR A 13 -17.84 1.85 -0.91
N PRO A 14 -17.63 2.82 -1.83
CA PRO A 14 -16.40 2.94 -2.61
C PRO A 14 -15.27 3.57 -1.77
N ILE A 15 -15.02 3.00 -0.60
CA ILE A 15 -14.05 3.48 0.39
C ILE A 15 -12.97 2.42 0.53
N PHE A 16 -11.74 2.81 0.20
CA PHE A 16 -10.55 1.97 0.29
C PHE A 16 -9.67 2.54 1.39
N VAL A 17 -9.25 1.71 2.36
CA VAL A 17 -8.45 2.16 3.49
C VAL A 17 -7.13 1.41 3.53
N PHE A 18 -6.06 2.13 3.23
CA PHE A 18 -4.69 1.65 3.32
C PHE A 18 -4.21 1.77 4.76
N THR A 19 -3.73 0.67 5.34
CA THR A 19 -3.35 0.62 6.76
C THR A 19 -2.30 -0.46 7.01
N PRO A 20 -1.32 -0.23 7.92
CA PRO A 20 -0.40 -1.28 8.34
C PRO A 20 -1.03 -2.26 9.34
N SER A 21 -2.21 -1.93 9.90
CA SER A 21 -2.90 -2.76 10.89
C SER A 21 -3.96 -3.65 10.26
N GLU A 22 -3.76 -4.96 10.40
CA GLU A 22 -4.70 -6.01 10.00
C GLU A 22 -6.06 -5.87 10.68
N LYS A 23 -6.08 -5.44 11.95
CA LYS A 23 -7.30 -5.20 12.72
C LYS A 23 -8.14 -4.08 12.11
N VAL A 24 -7.50 -3.00 11.67
CA VAL A 24 -8.17 -1.88 11.00
C VAL A 24 -8.65 -2.31 9.62
N ALA A 25 -7.83 -3.02 8.83
CA ALA A 25 -8.22 -3.51 7.51
C ALA A 25 -9.46 -4.42 7.61
N ALA A 26 -9.45 -5.41 8.51
CA ALA A 26 -10.58 -6.30 8.74
C ALA A 26 -11.83 -5.54 9.21
N ALA A 27 -11.68 -4.52 10.07
CA ALA A 27 -12.80 -3.69 10.51
C ALA A 27 -13.44 -2.89 9.37
N VAL A 28 -12.63 -2.32 8.48
CA VAL A 28 -13.12 -1.61 7.29
C VAL A 28 -13.86 -2.56 6.36
N SER A 29 -13.32 -3.76 6.11
CA SER A 29 -13.98 -4.78 5.30
C SER A 29 -15.35 -5.17 5.87
N ARG A 30 -15.43 -5.41 7.19
CA ARG A 30 -16.73 -5.70 7.86
C ARG A 30 -17.72 -4.53 7.78
N ALA A 31 -17.23 -3.29 7.77
CA ALA A 31 -18.06 -2.10 7.65
C ALA A 31 -18.55 -1.82 6.22
N GLY A 32 -18.17 -2.65 5.23
CA GLY A 32 -18.63 -2.54 3.85
C GLY A 32 -17.71 -1.69 2.95
N GLY A 33 -16.52 -1.32 3.41
CA GLY A 33 -15.44 -0.79 2.55
C GLY A 33 -14.45 -1.89 2.13
N LEU A 34 -13.32 -1.50 1.55
CA LEU A 34 -12.19 -2.39 1.28
C LEU A 34 -11.00 -2.01 2.17
N GLY A 35 -10.68 -2.85 3.17
CA GLY A 35 -9.42 -2.73 3.90
C GLY A 35 -8.25 -3.19 3.03
N VAL A 36 -7.17 -2.41 2.96
CA VAL A 36 -5.95 -2.72 2.21
C VAL A 36 -4.76 -2.78 3.18
N LEU A 37 -4.21 -3.98 3.39
CA LEU A 37 -3.10 -4.20 4.32
C LEU A 37 -1.75 -3.85 3.67
N GLY A 38 -0.98 -2.97 4.31
CA GLY A 38 0.41 -2.68 3.89
C GLY A 38 1.37 -3.80 4.25
N CYS A 39 1.93 -4.48 3.25
CA CYS A 39 2.80 -5.65 3.44
C CYS A 39 4.28 -5.32 3.57
N VAL A 40 4.70 -4.07 3.34
CA VAL A 40 6.12 -3.68 3.36
C VAL A 40 6.82 -3.96 4.70
N ARG A 41 6.06 -4.05 5.79
CA ARG A 41 6.58 -4.27 7.15
C ARG A 41 7.01 -5.71 7.44
N PHE A 42 6.64 -6.66 6.59
CA PHE A 42 6.99 -8.06 6.75
C PHE A 42 8.33 -8.30 6.06
N ASN A 43 9.26 -8.90 6.80
CA ASN A 43 10.55 -9.32 6.26
C ASN A 43 10.50 -10.80 5.83
N GLU A 44 9.72 -11.60 6.55
CA GLU A 44 9.52 -13.03 6.30
C GLU A 44 8.11 -13.30 5.76
N ALA A 45 8.02 -14.23 4.80
CA ALA A 45 6.76 -14.60 4.17
C ALA A 45 5.77 -15.25 5.16
N ASP A 46 6.28 -16.02 6.13
CA ASP A 46 5.47 -16.70 7.15
C ASP A 46 4.74 -15.72 8.08
N ASP A 47 5.33 -14.54 8.33
CA ASP A 47 4.67 -13.49 9.11
C ASP A 47 3.47 -12.92 8.35
N LEU A 48 3.60 -12.73 7.03
CA LEU A 48 2.49 -12.28 6.19
C LEU A 48 1.40 -13.35 6.13
N GLU A 49 1.76 -14.62 5.93
CA GLU A 49 0.83 -15.77 5.91
C GLU A 49 -0.01 -15.81 7.20
N ALA A 50 0.64 -15.71 8.38
CA ALA A 50 -0.06 -15.72 9.66
C ALA A 50 -1.06 -14.56 9.78
N VAL A 51 -0.68 -13.36 9.31
CA VAL A 51 -1.55 -12.18 9.33
C VAL A 51 -2.73 -12.32 8.35
N LEU A 52 -2.50 -12.82 7.14
CA LEU A 52 -3.55 -13.00 6.14
C LEU A 52 -4.53 -14.11 6.55
N SER A 53 -4.02 -15.21 7.11
CA SER A 53 -4.83 -16.26 7.74
C SER A 53 -5.72 -15.70 8.85
N TRP A 54 -5.19 -14.79 9.67
CA TRP A 54 -6.01 -14.09 10.66
C TRP A 54 -7.07 -13.18 10.01
N MET A 55 -6.72 -12.44 8.96
CA MET A 55 -7.67 -11.57 8.25
C MET A 55 -8.81 -12.36 7.62
N ASP A 56 -8.54 -13.52 7.01
CA ASP A 56 -9.56 -14.40 6.43
C ASP A 56 -10.63 -14.78 7.46
N ALA A 57 -10.20 -15.11 8.68
CA ALA A 57 -11.10 -15.44 9.78
C ALA A 57 -11.85 -14.22 10.38
N ASN A 58 -11.33 -13.00 10.21
CA ASN A 58 -11.79 -11.81 10.93
C ASN A 58 -12.45 -10.73 10.06
N THR A 59 -12.53 -10.93 8.74
CA THR A 59 -13.25 -10.03 7.82
C THR A 59 -14.74 -10.31 7.73
N GLY A 60 -15.23 -11.41 8.32
CA GLY A 60 -16.62 -11.82 8.20
C GLY A 60 -16.99 -12.26 6.78
N GLY A 61 -16.03 -12.81 6.04
CA GLY A 61 -16.18 -13.20 4.63
C GLY A 61 -16.22 -12.02 3.65
N LYS A 62 -15.97 -10.79 4.12
CA LYS A 62 -15.94 -9.58 3.30
C LYS A 62 -14.58 -9.41 2.61
N PRO A 63 -14.55 -8.80 1.41
CA PRO A 63 -13.34 -8.66 0.62
C PRO A 63 -12.32 -7.73 1.30
N TYR A 64 -11.05 -7.98 1.05
CA TYR A 64 -9.93 -7.10 1.44
C TYR A 64 -8.84 -7.13 0.36
N GLY A 65 -7.88 -6.22 0.46
CA GLY A 65 -6.74 -6.14 -0.43
C GLY A 65 -5.42 -6.08 0.33
N VAL A 66 -4.33 -6.13 -0.44
CA VAL A 66 -2.96 -5.99 0.06
C VAL A 66 -2.23 -4.92 -0.75
N ASP A 67 -1.31 -4.21 -0.11
CA ASP A 67 -0.39 -3.25 -0.73
C ASP A 67 1.03 -3.81 -0.62
N ILE A 68 1.57 -4.26 -1.77
CA ILE A 68 2.88 -4.89 -1.89
C ILE A 68 3.78 -3.97 -2.69
N VAL A 69 4.83 -3.50 -2.03
CA VAL A 69 5.75 -2.51 -2.59
C VAL A 69 6.79 -3.19 -3.48
N MET A 70 6.73 -2.91 -4.78
CA MET A 70 7.66 -3.43 -5.77
C MET A 70 8.27 -2.28 -6.59
N PRO A 71 9.54 -1.92 -6.37
CA PRO A 71 10.18 -0.88 -7.15
C PRO A 71 10.40 -1.35 -8.60
N ALA A 72 10.10 -0.52 -9.59
CA ALA A 72 10.25 -0.88 -11.00
C ALA A 72 11.71 -1.09 -11.47
N LYS A 73 12.70 -0.65 -10.68
CA LYS A 73 14.12 -0.92 -10.93
C LYS A 73 14.66 -1.77 -9.78
N VAL A 74 15.16 -2.95 -10.11
CA VAL A 74 16.00 -3.74 -9.21
C VAL A 74 17.30 -2.97 -9.02
N PRO A 75 17.67 -2.51 -7.81
CA PRO A 75 19.06 -2.18 -7.56
C PRO A 75 19.84 -3.47 -7.81
N THR A 76 20.77 -3.48 -8.77
CA THR A 76 21.57 -4.65 -9.11
C THR A 76 22.06 -5.31 -7.82
N GLU A 77 21.63 -6.56 -7.55
CA GLU A 77 22.13 -7.32 -6.41
C GLU A 77 23.61 -7.62 -6.67
N GLY A 78 24.46 -6.76 -6.12
CA GLY A 78 25.90 -6.75 -6.38
C GLY A 78 26.48 -5.35 -6.16
N ALA A 79 27.17 -5.19 -5.02
CA ALA A 79 27.90 -3.99 -4.59
C ALA A 79 27.04 -2.72 -4.47
N ALA A 80 26.12 -2.70 -3.49
CA ALA A 80 25.71 -1.43 -2.91
C ALA A 80 26.98 -0.73 -2.37
N PRO A 81 27.23 0.55 -2.68
CA PRO A 81 28.25 1.30 -1.96
C PRO A 81 27.94 1.20 -0.48
N ASP A 82 28.96 1.01 0.34
CA ASP A 82 28.85 0.99 1.79
C ASP A 82 28.24 2.33 2.24
N LEU A 83 26.92 2.35 2.42
CA LEU A 83 26.13 3.56 2.68
C LEU A 83 26.56 4.20 4.00
N ASP A 84 27.11 3.42 4.92
CA ASP A 84 27.70 3.94 6.15
C ASP A 84 28.84 4.91 5.82
N LYS A 85 29.66 4.66 4.80
CA LYS A 85 30.73 5.58 4.42
C LYS A 85 30.23 6.93 3.88
N LEU A 86 28.96 7.01 3.47
CA LEU A 86 28.35 8.25 2.97
C LEU A 86 27.75 9.12 4.07
N ILE A 87 27.54 8.58 5.27
CA ILE A 87 27.00 9.33 6.40
C ILE A 87 28.15 10.13 7.05
N PRO A 88 28.11 11.48 7.05
CA PRO A 88 29.17 12.27 7.67
C PRO A 88 29.24 12.04 9.19
N ALA A 89 30.46 12.08 9.76
CA ALA A 89 30.66 11.89 11.19
C ALA A 89 29.85 12.87 12.05
N ALA A 90 29.63 14.10 11.58
CA ALA A 90 28.80 15.10 12.26
C ALA A 90 27.34 14.65 12.43
N HIS A 91 26.76 13.92 11.47
CA HIS A 91 25.39 13.41 11.58
C HIS A 91 25.29 12.29 12.63
N ARG A 92 26.30 11.41 12.70
CA ARG A 92 26.38 10.38 13.76
C ARG A 92 26.48 11.01 15.13
N ALA A 93 27.43 11.94 15.31
CA ALA A 93 27.62 12.64 16.57
C ALA A 93 26.37 13.40 17.03
N PHE A 94 25.60 13.98 16.09
CA PHE A 94 24.33 14.62 16.39
C PHE A 94 23.28 13.61 16.91
N VAL A 95 23.14 12.45 16.27
CA VAL A 95 22.23 11.38 16.71
C VAL A 95 22.65 10.86 18.08
N ASP A 96 23.93 10.51 18.26
CA ASP A 96 24.46 10.00 19.53
C ASP A 96 24.24 10.99 20.68
N LYS A 97 24.52 12.28 20.44
CA LYS A 97 24.25 13.34 21.41
C LYS A 97 22.76 13.43 21.73
N THR A 98 21.90 13.41 20.72
CA THR A 98 20.44 13.50 20.93
C THR A 98 19.93 12.32 21.77
N LEU A 99 20.42 11.11 21.51
CA LEU A 99 20.08 9.92 22.29
C LEU A 99 20.55 10.06 23.75
N ALA A 100 21.78 10.54 23.97
CA ALA A 100 22.33 10.78 25.30
C ALA A 100 21.56 11.86 26.06
N ASP A 101 21.25 12.99 25.42
CA ASP A 101 20.50 14.11 26.01
C ASP A 101 19.07 13.66 26.42
N LEU A 102 18.48 12.70 25.69
CA LEU A 102 17.18 12.09 25.99
C LEU A 102 17.27 10.90 26.97
N GLY A 103 18.46 10.53 27.43
CA GLY A 103 18.68 9.42 28.35
C GLY A 103 18.41 8.04 27.75
N VAL A 104 18.49 7.89 26.44
CA VAL A 104 18.31 6.60 25.75
C VAL A 104 19.59 5.77 25.95
N PRO A 105 19.50 4.58 26.57
CA PRO A 105 20.67 3.73 26.78
C PRO A 105 21.22 3.21 25.45
N PRO A 106 22.53 2.94 25.35
CA PRO A 106 23.12 2.33 24.16
C PRO A 106 22.56 0.92 23.95
N LEU A 107 22.43 0.52 22.68
CA LEU A 107 22.03 -0.84 22.33
C LEU A 107 23.07 -1.85 22.87
N PRO A 108 22.63 -2.96 23.50
CA PRO A 108 23.49 -4.06 23.90
C PRO A 108 24.31 -4.61 22.73
N ALA A 109 25.55 -5.04 22.99
CA ALA A 109 26.47 -5.52 21.96
C ALA A 109 26.01 -6.82 21.27
N ASP A 110 25.09 -7.55 21.90
CA ASP A 110 24.47 -8.79 21.45
C ASP A 110 23.15 -8.59 20.70
N GLU A 111 22.59 -7.37 20.68
CA GLU A 111 21.36 -7.08 19.96
C GLU A 111 21.64 -6.87 18.46
N GLN A 112 21.08 -7.76 17.63
CA GLN A 112 21.18 -7.62 16.18
C GLN A 112 20.60 -6.29 15.73
N LYS A 113 21.42 -5.47 15.07
CA LYS A 113 20.96 -4.29 14.34
C LYS A 113 19.87 -4.74 13.36
N SER A 114 18.64 -4.31 13.59
CA SER A 114 17.53 -4.57 12.69
C SER A 114 17.95 -4.17 11.27
N ALA A 115 17.88 -5.10 10.32
CA ALA A 115 18.38 -4.94 8.95
C ALA A 115 17.60 -3.89 8.12
N GLY A 116 16.78 -3.07 8.77
CA GLY A 116 15.82 -2.19 8.15
C GLY A 116 14.56 -2.95 7.71
N VAL A 117 13.72 -2.25 6.98
CA VAL A 117 12.50 -2.79 6.38
C VAL A 117 12.89 -3.44 5.05
N LEU A 118 12.92 -4.77 4.96
CA LEU A 118 13.37 -5.47 3.76
C LEU A 118 12.25 -5.74 2.75
N GLY A 119 11.00 -5.41 3.09
CA GLY A 119 9.81 -5.69 2.28
C GLY A 119 9.74 -5.01 0.91
N TRP A 120 10.70 -4.15 0.55
CA TRP A 120 10.86 -3.59 -0.81
C TRP A 120 11.86 -4.35 -1.69
N LEU A 121 12.62 -5.30 -1.13
CA LEU A 121 13.51 -6.16 -1.91
C LEU A 121 12.66 -7.01 -2.87
N HIS A 122 13.12 -7.16 -4.11
CA HIS A 122 12.37 -7.87 -5.15
C HIS A 122 12.03 -9.31 -4.77
N SER A 123 12.98 -10.02 -4.15
CA SER A 123 12.78 -11.40 -3.69
C SER A 123 11.68 -11.50 -2.64
N VAL A 124 11.68 -10.59 -1.66
CA VAL A 124 10.68 -10.51 -0.58
C VAL A 124 9.31 -10.06 -1.12
N ALA A 125 9.29 -9.07 -2.00
CA ALA A 125 8.03 -8.59 -2.57
C ALA A 125 7.35 -9.65 -3.46
N ARG A 126 8.13 -10.49 -4.16
CA ARG A 126 7.60 -11.62 -4.94
C ARG A 126 7.03 -12.72 -4.03
N SER A 127 7.72 -13.08 -2.95
CA SER A 127 7.17 -14.04 -1.99
C SER A 127 5.87 -13.53 -1.35
N HIS A 128 5.77 -12.23 -1.08
CA HIS A 128 4.52 -11.63 -0.61
C HIS A 128 3.37 -11.75 -1.62
N VAL A 129 3.63 -11.60 -2.92
CA VAL A 129 2.60 -11.81 -3.95
C VAL A 129 2.14 -13.26 -3.96
N GLU A 130 3.07 -14.20 -3.92
CA GLU A 130 2.75 -15.63 -3.91
C GLU A 130 1.91 -16.03 -2.70
N VAL A 131 2.28 -15.54 -1.50
CA VAL A 131 1.49 -15.74 -0.28
C VAL A 131 0.12 -15.10 -0.44
N ALA A 132 0.05 -13.83 -0.82
CA ALA A 132 -1.21 -13.10 -0.90
C ALA A 132 -2.21 -13.71 -1.90
N LEU A 133 -1.73 -14.27 -3.02
CA LEU A 133 -2.57 -14.94 -4.02
C LEU A 133 -3.14 -16.29 -3.56
N ARG A 134 -2.64 -16.89 -2.47
CA ARG A 134 -3.24 -18.08 -1.84
C ARG A 134 -4.46 -17.72 -0.97
N HIS A 135 -4.57 -16.44 -0.60
CA HIS A 135 -5.67 -15.91 0.19
C HIS A 135 -6.77 -15.29 -0.69
N PRO A 136 -8.01 -15.15 -0.19
CA PRO A 136 -9.14 -14.59 -0.93
C PRO A 136 -9.07 -13.05 -1.09
N ILE A 137 -7.89 -12.51 -1.37
CA ILE A 137 -7.71 -11.08 -1.65
C ILE A 137 -8.47 -10.67 -2.91
N LYS A 138 -8.91 -9.42 -2.96
CA LYS A 138 -9.60 -8.83 -4.12
C LYS A 138 -8.83 -7.71 -4.78
N LEU A 139 -7.69 -7.30 -4.24
CA LEU A 139 -6.87 -6.22 -4.78
C LEU A 139 -5.41 -6.42 -4.39
N ILE A 140 -4.51 -6.25 -5.35
CA ILE A 140 -3.09 -5.97 -5.09
C ILE A 140 -2.83 -4.52 -5.46
N ALA A 141 -2.40 -3.71 -4.50
CA ALA A 141 -1.93 -2.34 -4.73
C ALA A 141 -0.39 -2.29 -4.69
N ASN A 142 0.19 -1.32 -5.40
CA ASN A 142 1.61 -0.99 -5.28
C ASN A 142 1.80 0.52 -5.14
N ALA A 143 2.49 0.92 -4.08
CA ALA A 143 2.78 2.31 -3.76
C ALA A 143 4.06 2.87 -4.43
N LEU A 144 4.99 2.05 -4.91
CA LEU A 144 6.26 2.50 -5.54
C LEU A 144 6.29 2.30 -7.06
N GLY A 145 5.31 2.86 -7.75
CA GLY A 145 5.23 2.88 -9.21
C GLY A 145 4.50 1.67 -9.80
N SER A 146 4.72 1.40 -11.09
CA SER A 146 4.12 0.21 -11.73
C SER A 146 4.84 -1.04 -11.23
N PRO A 147 4.13 -2.08 -10.80
CA PRO A 147 4.72 -3.40 -10.61
C PRO A 147 5.35 -3.91 -11.93
N PRO A 148 6.30 -4.84 -11.84
CA PRO A 148 6.77 -5.60 -13.00
C PRO A 148 5.60 -6.26 -13.74
N THR A 149 5.66 -6.31 -15.08
CA THR A 149 4.55 -6.81 -15.92
C THR A 149 4.25 -8.28 -15.70
N ASP A 150 5.25 -9.09 -15.36
CA ASP A 150 5.08 -10.49 -15.01
C ASP A 150 4.24 -10.67 -13.73
N VAL A 151 4.41 -9.80 -12.74
CA VAL A 151 3.61 -9.81 -11.50
C VAL A 151 2.17 -9.37 -11.79
N ILE A 152 1.98 -8.38 -12.67
CA ILE A 152 0.64 -7.94 -13.10
C ILE A 152 -0.09 -9.11 -13.77
N ASN A 153 0.58 -9.82 -14.68
CA ASN A 153 0.01 -10.98 -15.35
C ASN A 153 -0.33 -12.09 -14.36
N GLN A 154 0.55 -12.38 -13.40
CA GLN A 154 0.30 -13.37 -12.34
C GLN A 154 -0.96 -13.02 -11.52
N ALA A 155 -1.13 -11.75 -11.15
CA ALA A 155 -2.33 -11.29 -10.45
C ALA A 155 -3.59 -11.44 -11.32
N HIS A 156 -3.50 -11.11 -12.61
CA HIS A 156 -4.60 -11.26 -13.57
C HIS A 156 -5.01 -12.72 -13.80
N GLU A 157 -4.04 -13.64 -13.86
CA GLU A 157 -4.29 -15.09 -13.95
C GLU A 157 -5.05 -15.61 -12.72
N ALA A 158 -4.77 -15.06 -11.54
CA ALA A 158 -5.52 -15.33 -10.31
C ALA A 158 -6.87 -14.58 -10.22
N GLY A 159 -7.21 -13.76 -11.22
CA GLY A 159 -8.44 -12.96 -11.24
C GLY A 159 -8.42 -11.78 -10.27
N VAL A 160 -7.24 -11.36 -9.80
CA VAL A 160 -7.05 -10.24 -8.87
C VAL A 160 -6.62 -8.99 -9.63
N PRO A 161 -7.40 -7.89 -9.59
CA PRO A 161 -7.01 -6.63 -10.22
C PRO A 161 -5.84 -5.97 -9.50
N VAL A 162 -5.05 -5.21 -10.26
CA VAL A 162 -3.88 -4.48 -9.76
C VAL A 162 -4.13 -2.98 -9.74
N ALA A 163 -3.82 -2.34 -8.61
CA ALA A 163 -3.79 -0.89 -8.46
C ALA A 163 -2.37 -0.36 -8.33
N ALA A 164 -2.13 0.86 -8.84
CA ALA A 164 -0.87 1.57 -8.63
C ALA A 164 -1.08 3.04 -8.30
N LEU A 165 -0.25 3.59 -7.42
CA LEU A 165 -0.32 4.98 -6.99
C LEU A 165 0.39 5.91 -7.99
N ALA A 166 -0.33 6.93 -8.44
CA ALA A 166 0.17 7.96 -9.35
C ALA A 166 0.16 9.34 -8.69
N GLY A 167 1.36 9.91 -8.51
CA GLY A 167 1.55 11.32 -8.15
C GLY A 167 1.68 12.28 -9.35
N SER A 168 1.51 11.80 -10.59
CA SER A 168 1.51 12.63 -11.80
C SER A 168 0.73 11.97 -12.95
N ALA A 169 0.28 12.76 -13.94
CA ALA A 169 -0.35 12.24 -15.15
C ALA A 169 0.56 11.28 -15.93
N LYS A 170 1.88 11.52 -15.95
CA LYS A 170 2.86 10.63 -16.58
C LYS A 170 2.92 9.27 -15.89
N HIS A 171 2.84 9.22 -14.55
CA HIS A 171 2.77 7.97 -13.81
C HIS A 171 1.50 7.20 -14.15
N ALA A 172 0.34 7.87 -14.15
CA ALA A 172 -0.94 7.26 -14.49
C ALA A 172 -0.94 6.64 -15.90
N LEU A 173 -0.42 7.36 -16.90
CA LEU A 173 -0.28 6.84 -18.27
C LEU A 173 0.59 5.58 -18.32
N ARG A 174 1.73 5.59 -17.61
CA ARG A 174 2.64 4.44 -17.55
C ARG A 174 2.02 3.24 -16.84
N HIS A 175 1.23 3.45 -15.79
CA HIS A 175 0.52 2.37 -15.12
C HIS A 175 -0.44 1.66 -16.09
N VAL A 176 -1.24 2.43 -16.83
CA VAL A 176 -2.17 1.87 -17.82
C VAL A 176 -1.44 1.16 -18.96
N ASP A 177 -0.32 1.72 -19.44
CA ASP A 177 0.49 1.09 -20.49
C ASP A 177 1.10 -0.25 -20.04
N ASN A 178 1.41 -0.38 -18.74
CA ASN A 178 1.91 -1.60 -18.14
C ASN A 178 0.81 -2.62 -17.79
N GLY A 179 -0.47 -2.28 -17.95
CA GLY A 179 -1.60 -3.17 -17.66
C GLY A 179 -2.23 -3.04 -16.28
N VAL A 180 -1.91 -1.99 -15.51
CA VAL A 180 -2.57 -1.71 -14.22
C VAL A 180 -4.05 -1.40 -14.44
N ASP A 181 -4.92 -2.00 -13.61
CA ASP A 181 -6.38 -1.85 -13.70
C ASP A 181 -6.91 -0.55 -13.09
N ILE A 182 -6.28 -0.10 -12.01
CA ILE A 182 -6.76 1.00 -11.18
C ILE A 182 -5.61 1.96 -10.88
N VAL A 183 -5.82 3.24 -11.21
CA VAL A 183 -4.89 4.30 -10.85
C VAL A 183 -5.40 4.98 -9.58
N VAL A 184 -4.56 4.99 -8.54
CA VAL A 184 -4.82 5.71 -7.29
C VAL A 184 -4.12 7.06 -7.37
N ALA A 185 -4.88 8.12 -7.65
CA ALA A 185 -4.36 9.48 -7.78
C ALA A 185 -4.00 10.07 -6.40
N GLN A 186 -2.72 10.04 -6.05
CA GLN A 186 -2.23 10.46 -4.74
C GLN A 186 -1.64 11.87 -4.84
N GLY A 187 -2.37 12.87 -4.31
CA GLY A 187 -1.87 14.24 -4.24
C GLY A 187 -0.87 14.44 -3.12
N TYR A 188 -0.15 15.57 -3.17
CA TYR A 188 0.89 15.96 -2.21
C TYR A 188 0.39 16.01 -0.76
N GLU A 189 -0.90 16.28 -0.54
CA GLU A 189 -1.51 16.36 0.78
C GLU A 189 -1.69 15.01 1.47
N ALA A 190 -1.47 13.90 0.75
CA ALA A 190 -1.50 12.56 1.32
C ALA A 190 -0.34 12.34 2.31
N GLY A 191 -0.51 11.37 3.22
CA GLY A 191 0.57 10.94 4.11
C GLY A 191 1.51 9.94 3.44
N GLY A 192 2.74 9.84 3.96
CA GLY A 192 3.75 8.88 3.47
C GLY A 192 4.57 9.43 2.31
N HIS A 193 5.01 8.54 1.41
CA HIS A 193 5.74 8.92 0.20
C HIS A 193 4.76 9.47 -0.83
N THR A 194 4.94 10.73 -1.23
CA THR A 194 4.05 11.45 -2.15
C THR A 194 4.82 12.18 -3.24
N GLY A 195 4.13 12.48 -4.35
CA GLY A 195 4.61 13.41 -5.37
C GLY A 195 4.24 14.86 -5.04
N GLU A 196 4.79 15.83 -5.77
CA GLU A 196 4.72 17.27 -5.44
C GLU A 196 3.41 17.97 -5.85
N ILE A 197 2.52 17.29 -6.59
CA ILE A 197 1.32 17.91 -7.17
C ILE A 197 0.12 17.74 -6.21
N GLY A 198 -0.52 18.85 -5.83
CA GLY A 198 -1.71 18.83 -4.98
C GLY A 198 -2.93 18.16 -5.64
N SER A 199 -3.78 17.54 -4.83
CA SER A 199 -4.93 16.71 -5.27
C SER A 199 -5.89 17.47 -6.19
N MET A 200 -6.15 18.75 -5.89
CA MET A 200 -7.05 19.61 -6.67
C MET A 200 -6.60 19.80 -8.12
N VAL A 201 -5.29 19.74 -8.39
CA VAL A 201 -4.70 19.84 -9.73
C VAL A 201 -4.47 18.45 -10.32
N LEU A 202 -3.93 17.52 -9.52
CA LEU A 202 -3.54 16.19 -9.97
C LEU A 202 -4.73 15.37 -10.50
N TRP A 203 -5.86 15.40 -9.80
CA TRP A 203 -7.02 14.57 -10.14
C TRP A 203 -7.61 14.88 -11.50
N PRO A 204 -7.96 16.14 -11.85
CA PRO A 204 -8.44 16.46 -13.19
C PRO A 204 -7.39 16.16 -14.27
N GLU A 205 -6.11 16.45 -14.02
CA GLU A 205 -5.04 16.14 -14.98
C GLU A 205 -4.94 14.65 -15.30
N ILE A 206 -5.01 13.78 -14.28
CA ILE A 206 -5.01 12.32 -14.48
C ILE A 206 -6.26 11.88 -15.25
N VAL A 207 -7.43 12.42 -14.90
CA VAL A 207 -8.69 12.09 -15.60
C VAL A 207 -8.61 12.46 -17.08
N ASP A 208 -8.11 13.65 -17.40
CA ASP A 208 -7.96 14.13 -18.77
C ASP A 208 -6.91 13.31 -19.55
N ALA A 209 -5.78 12.98 -18.93
CA ALA A 209 -4.76 12.14 -19.54
C ALA A 209 -5.28 10.73 -19.87
N LEU A 210 -6.16 10.16 -19.04
CA LEU A 210 -6.71 8.82 -19.21
C LEU A 210 -7.99 8.77 -20.07
N ALA A 211 -8.64 9.91 -20.35
CA ALA A 211 -9.94 9.97 -21.03
C ALA A 211 -9.96 9.30 -22.43
N GLY A 212 -8.79 9.10 -23.05
CA GLY A 212 -8.63 8.41 -24.34
C GLY A 212 -8.23 6.92 -24.28
N ARG A 213 -7.94 6.35 -23.10
CA ARG A 213 -7.32 5.02 -22.93
C ARG A 213 -8.23 4.00 -22.23
N ALA A 214 -9.50 3.96 -22.61
CA ALA A 214 -10.49 3.04 -22.05
C ALA A 214 -10.11 1.55 -22.29
N ARG A 215 -9.41 0.94 -21.33
CA ARG A 215 -9.32 -0.51 -21.19
C ARG A 215 -10.30 -0.93 -20.10
N CYS A 216 -11.36 -1.62 -20.49
CA CYS A 216 -12.15 -2.42 -19.55
C CYS A 216 -11.54 -3.81 -19.49
N TRP A 217 -11.16 -4.27 -18.29
CA TRP A 217 -10.95 -5.70 -18.06
C TRP A 217 -12.33 -6.38 -18.04
N PRO A 218 -12.60 -7.40 -18.86
CA PRO A 218 -13.85 -8.14 -18.75
C PRO A 218 -13.86 -8.94 -17.44
N PRO A 219 -15.01 -9.15 -16.79
CA PRO A 219 -15.09 -10.12 -15.71
C PRO A 219 -14.61 -11.48 -16.24
N ALA A 220 -13.79 -12.18 -15.43
CA ALA A 220 -13.21 -13.47 -15.78
C ALA A 220 -14.29 -14.41 -16.34
N GLY A 221 -14.16 -14.81 -17.62
CA GLY A 221 -15.10 -15.73 -18.27
C GLY A 221 -15.66 -15.32 -19.65
N SER A 222 -15.22 -14.22 -20.27
CA SER A 222 -15.64 -13.88 -21.65
C SER A 222 -14.47 -13.55 -22.57
N ALA A 223 -14.35 -14.33 -23.66
CA ALA A 223 -13.39 -14.13 -24.75
C ALA A 223 -13.62 -12.78 -25.48
N PRO A 224 -12.60 -12.22 -26.17
CA PRO A 224 -12.64 -10.84 -26.62
C PRO A 224 -13.51 -10.71 -27.89
N ALA A 225 -14.70 -10.14 -27.75
CA ALA A 225 -15.52 -9.72 -28.87
C ALA A 225 -15.94 -8.24 -28.70
N GLY A 226 -15.44 -7.39 -29.59
CA GLY A 226 -16.10 -6.13 -29.93
C GLY A 226 -15.55 -4.87 -29.27
N ARG A 227 -15.10 -3.94 -30.12
CA ARG A 227 -14.83 -2.52 -29.81
C ARG A 227 -16.12 -1.88 -29.27
N SER A 228 -16.31 -1.86 -27.96
CA SER A 228 -17.36 -1.04 -27.34
C SER A 228 -16.73 0.15 -26.62
N ARG A 229 -17.06 1.36 -27.09
CA ARG A 229 -16.74 2.61 -26.39
C ARG A 229 -17.56 2.63 -25.11
N ARG A 230 -17.00 2.20 -23.99
CA ARG A 230 -17.60 2.34 -22.66
C ARG A 230 -16.65 3.15 -21.77
N ARG A 231 -17.21 4.25 -21.27
CA ARG A 231 -16.52 5.35 -20.61
C ARG A 231 -16.34 5.00 -19.14
N TRP A 232 -15.12 5.07 -18.61
CA TRP A 232 -14.89 5.07 -17.17
C TRP A 232 -15.70 6.20 -16.53
N ARG A 233 -16.65 5.87 -15.65
CA ARG A 233 -17.35 6.85 -14.83
C ARG A 233 -16.64 6.89 -13.48
N TRP A 234 -15.71 7.82 -13.34
CA TRP A 234 -14.94 8.01 -12.12
C TRP A 234 -15.85 8.33 -10.93
N ALA A 235 -15.56 7.70 -9.79
CA ALA A 235 -16.10 8.12 -8.51
C ALA A 235 -15.59 9.54 -8.23
N ARG A 236 -16.50 10.51 -8.12
CA ARG A 236 -16.17 11.79 -7.47
C ARG A 236 -15.71 11.46 -6.05
N PRO A 237 -14.50 11.88 -5.61
CA PRO A 237 -14.05 11.60 -4.26
C PRO A 237 -14.89 12.40 -3.27
N GLY A 238 -15.83 11.74 -2.62
CA GLY A 238 -16.38 12.16 -1.34
C GLY A 238 -15.58 11.48 -0.24
N CYS A 239 -15.02 12.29 0.66
CA CYS A 239 -14.52 11.95 2.00
C CYS A 239 -13.06 11.44 2.12
N GLY A 240 -12.18 12.39 2.50
CA GLY A 240 -11.34 12.31 3.70
C GLY A 240 -10.36 11.14 3.83
N TRP A 241 -9.16 11.31 3.29
CA TRP A 241 -8.06 10.37 3.47
C TRP A 241 -7.31 10.61 4.80
N ALA A 242 -7.27 9.55 5.62
CA ALA A 242 -6.15 9.13 6.47
C ALA A 242 -5.51 10.12 7.48
N ARG A 243 -6.23 11.10 8.04
CA ARG A 243 -5.71 11.88 9.20
C ARG A 243 -6.17 11.40 10.58
N ARG A 244 -7.15 10.50 10.66
CA ARG A 244 -7.71 10.01 11.94
C ARG A 244 -7.91 8.50 11.94
N SER A 245 -6.83 7.78 12.20
CA SER A 245 -6.87 6.41 12.73
C SER A 245 -5.92 6.29 13.93
N SER A 246 -5.94 7.29 14.82
CA SER A 246 -5.53 7.10 16.21
C SER A 246 -6.66 6.38 16.96
N PRO A 247 -6.37 5.37 17.80
CA PRO A 247 -7.40 4.56 18.46
C PRO A 247 -8.29 5.39 19.43
N PRO A 248 -9.54 4.97 19.68
CA PRO A 248 -10.41 5.62 20.68
C PRO A 248 -9.84 5.49 22.12
N PRO A 249 -10.20 6.39 23.05
CA PRO A 249 -9.59 6.47 24.37
C PRO A 249 -10.16 5.38 25.28
N SER A 250 -9.54 4.20 25.25
CA SER A 250 -9.65 3.21 26.33
C SER A 250 -8.29 2.56 26.55
N THR A 251 -7.26 3.39 26.66
CA THR A 251 -5.97 2.99 27.22
C THR A 251 -5.84 3.72 28.54
N THR A 252 -6.00 2.96 29.61
CA THR A 252 -5.69 3.33 30.98
C THR A 252 -4.31 3.99 31.02
N TRP A 253 -4.28 5.27 31.36
CA TRP A 253 -3.06 5.95 31.75
C TRP A 253 -2.47 5.23 32.96
N ALA A 254 -1.16 4.93 32.90
CA ALA A 254 -0.42 4.40 34.03
C ALA A 254 -0.61 5.33 35.25
N PRO A 255 -0.86 4.79 36.46
CA PRO A 255 -1.05 5.62 37.64
C PRO A 255 0.24 6.38 37.95
N GLY A 256 0.15 7.70 37.95
CA GLY A 256 1.22 8.60 38.36
C GLY A 256 1.67 8.30 39.79
N ASN A 257 2.99 8.22 39.95
CA ASN A 257 3.71 8.10 41.20
C ASN A 257 3.31 9.23 42.19
N PRO A 258 2.67 8.96 43.34
CA PRO A 258 2.39 9.99 44.34
C PRO A 258 3.57 10.06 45.32
N GLY A 259 4.50 11.00 45.12
CA GLY A 259 5.64 11.10 46.03
C GLY A 259 6.57 12.28 45.76
N CYS A 260 6.07 13.50 45.93
CA CYS A 260 6.90 14.69 46.16
C CYS A 260 6.13 15.69 47.02
N ARG A 261 6.14 15.46 48.33
CA ARG A 261 6.34 16.43 49.41
C ARG A 261 6.48 15.68 50.72
#